data_AF-A0A4R4VEY3-F1
#
_entry.id   AF-A0A4R4VEY3-F1
#
_cell.length_a   1.000
_cell.length_b   1.000
_cell.length_c   1.000
_cell.angle_alpha   90.00
_cell.angle_beta   90.00
_cell.angle_gamma   90.00
#
_symmetry.space_group_name_H-M   'P 1'
#
loop_
_entity.id
_entity.type
_entity.pdbx_description
1 polymer ?
#
loop_
_entity_poly.entity_id
_entity_poly.type
_entity_poly.pdbx_seq_one_letter_code
_entity_poly.pdbx_strand_id
1 'polypeptide(L)'
;MAGAWALVAAGLIAGSGAAAADVQQVDWHNAEFEVPQVGSCPRQVVSFTDGAGEAGDRVYRFTPDKPIGYADVTGEGVEDALILIECGPRDAEYSRALIGMTTDPGGAAPRTLGTVVSPPVWTQVPEEFQVFHHDIAVWINDFDTGQGHTEHYRWASSAQAFVRIDGQ
;
A
#
# COMPACT_ATOMS: atom_id res chain seq x y z
N MET A 1 -18.28 21.54 -64.31
CA MET A 1 -18.53 20.17 -63.79
C MET A 1 -17.28 19.75 -63.03
N ALA A 2 -17.42 19.62 -61.70
CA ALA A 2 -16.31 19.40 -60.77
C ALA A 2 -15.92 17.92 -60.73
N GLY A 3 -14.62 17.62 -60.79
CA GLY A 3 -14.04 16.29 -60.60
C GLY A 3 -13.50 16.15 -59.17
N ALA A 4 -14.00 15.17 -58.44
CA ALA A 4 -13.71 14.91 -57.03
C ALA A 4 -12.36 14.23 -56.83
N TRP A 5 -11.61 14.68 -55.82
CA TRP A 5 -10.41 14.02 -55.31
C TRP A 5 -10.78 13.06 -54.18
N ALA A 6 -10.39 11.79 -54.29
CA ALA A 6 -10.52 10.83 -53.21
C ALA A 6 -9.25 10.85 -52.34
N LEU A 7 -9.40 11.25 -51.08
CA LEU A 7 -8.36 11.13 -50.06
C LEU A 7 -8.49 9.76 -49.39
N VAL A 8 -7.45 8.94 -49.50
CA VAL A 8 -7.31 7.69 -48.72
C VAL A 8 -6.65 8.04 -47.40
N ALA A 9 -7.42 8.05 -46.32
CA ALA A 9 -6.89 8.18 -44.96
C ALA A 9 -6.46 6.79 -44.46
N ALA A 10 -5.15 6.60 -44.31
CA ALA A 10 -4.58 5.45 -43.62
C ALA A 10 -4.87 5.58 -42.13
N GLY A 11 -5.71 4.70 -41.59
CA GLY A 11 -6.02 4.62 -40.16
C GLY A 11 -4.81 4.10 -39.39
N LEU A 12 -4.27 4.95 -38.51
CA LEU A 12 -3.37 4.53 -37.44
C LEU A 12 -4.18 3.68 -36.45
N ILE A 13 -3.83 2.41 -36.32
CA ILE A 13 -4.30 1.56 -35.22
C ILE A 13 -3.57 2.05 -33.97
N ALA A 14 -4.16 3.04 -33.29
CA ALA A 14 -3.75 3.40 -31.95
C ALA A 14 -4.13 2.22 -31.04
N GLY A 15 -3.13 1.40 -30.71
CA GLY A 15 -3.25 0.41 -29.65
C GLY A 15 -3.74 1.11 -28.39
N SER A 16 -4.97 0.83 -28.00
CA SER A 16 -5.56 1.29 -26.76
C SER A 16 -4.93 0.46 -25.65
N GLY A 17 -3.68 0.80 -25.29
CA GLY A 17 -3.16 0.43 -23.99
C GLY A 17 -4.07 1.10 -22.99
N ALA A 18 -4.89 0.31 -22.29
CA ALA A 18 -5.61 0.82 -21.13
C ALA A 18 -4.55 1.44 -20.21
N ALA A 19 -4.64 2.75 -19.98
CA ALA A 19 -3.80 3.39 -18.99
C ALA A 19 -4.02 2.63 -17.68
N ALA A 20 -2.94 2.13 -17.07
CA ALA A 20 -3.04 1.58 -15.73
C ALA A 20 -3.67 2.66 -14.84
N ALA A 21 -4.66 2.28 -14.02
CA ALA A 21 -5.23 3.23 -13.10
C ALA A 21 -4.15 3.61 -12.09
N ASP A 22 -3.97 4.91 -11.92
CA ASP A 22 -3.02 5.46 -10.97
C ASP A 22 -3.44 5.05 -9.55
N VAL A 23 -2.49 4.53 -8.77
CA VAL A 23 -2.70 4.07 -7.38
C VAL A 23 -3.28 5.19 -6.50
N GLN A 24 -3.02 6.46 -6.85
CA GLN A 24 -3.56 7.64 -6.16
C GLN A 24 -5.08 7.82 -6.39
N GLN A 25 -5.65 7.22 -7.43
CA GLN A 25 -7.08 7.36 -7.76
C GLN A 25 -7.98 6.37 -7.01
N VAL A 26 -7.39 5.39 -6.32
CA VAL A 26 -8.14 4.44 -5.49
C VAL A 26 -8.67 5.17 -4.26
N ASP A 27 -9.97 5.06 -4.00
CA ASP A 27 -10.57 5.51 -2.73
C ASP A 27 -10.25 4.52 -1.61
N TRP A 28 -8.99 4.54 -1.15
CA TRP A 28 -8.45 3.58 -0.18
C TRP A 28 -9.29 3.47 1.09
N HIS A 29 -9.86 4.58 1.56
CA HIS A 29 -10.67 4.61 2.77
C HIS A 29 -12.03 3.92 2.60
N ASN A 30 -12.50 3.71 1.37
CA ASN A 30 -13.76 3.00 1.06
C ASN A 30 -13.54 1.77 0.16
N ALA A 31 -12.29 1.30 0.05
CA ALA A 31 -11.93 0.16 -0.77
C ALA A 31 -12.08 -1.17 -0.02
N GLU A 32 -12.20 -2.25 -0.77
CA GLU A 32 -12.04 -3.61 -0.25
C GLU A 32 -10.70 -4.18 -0.71
N PHE A 33 -9.90 -4.70 0.24
CA PHE A 33 -8.62 -5.32 -0.09
C PHE A 33 -8.14 -6.30 1.00
N GLU A 34 -7.17 -7.14 0.64
CA GLU A 34 -6.50 -8.04 1.59
C GLU A 34 -5.53 -7.24 2.46
N VAL A 35 -5.80 -7.15 3.76
CA VAL A 35 -4.83 -6.67 4.74
C VAL A 35 -3.91 -7.84 5.10
N PRO A 36 -2.57 -7.70 5.00
CA PRO A 36 -1.65 -8.74 5.44
C PRO A 36 -1.69 -8.87 6.98
N GLN A 37 -0.90 -9.79 7.54
CA GLN A 37 -0.86 -9.95 8.99
C GLN A 37 -0.37 -8.66 9.68
N VAL A 38 -1.10 -8.22 10.71
CA VAL A 38 -0.78 -7.03 11.53
C VAL A 38 -0.75 -7.46 13.00
N GLY A 39 0.45 -7.60 13.57
CA GLY A 39 0.63 -8.15 14.91
C GLY A 39 -0.06 -9.52 15.05
N SER A 40 -1.04 -9.59 15.96
CA SER A 40 -1.85 -10.80 16.19
C SER A 40 -3.03 -10.96 15.23
N CYS A 41 -3.38 -9.93 14.46
CA CYS A 41 -4.48 -10.01 13.52
C CYS A 41 -4.10 -10.82 12.28
N PRO A 42 -4.93 -11.80 11.87
CA PRO A 42 -4.63 -12.61 10.70
C PRO A 42 -4.74 -11.78 9.43
N ARG A 43 -4.10 -12.29 8.37
CA ARG A 43 -4.36 -11.85 7.00
C ARG A 43 -5.84 -12.04 6.67
N GLN A 44 -6.48 -11.03 6.11
CA GLN A 44 -7.92 -11.04 5.86
C GLN A 44 -8.34 -10.02 4.79
N VAL A 45 -9.38 -10.34 4.03
CA VAL A 45 -10.04 -9.35 3.15
C VAL A 45 -10.96 -8.48 3.99
N VAL A 46 -10.79 -7.15 3.88
CA VAL A 46 -11.54 -6.16 4.65
C VAL A 46 -12.19 -5.17 3.71
N SER A 47 -13.50 -5.02 3.82
CA SER A 47 -14.24 -3.93 3.17
C SER A 47 -14.20 -2.71 4.10
N PHE A 48 -13.49 -1.66 3.71
CA PHE A 48 -13.40 -0.43 4.49
C PHE A 48 -14.56 0.52 4.17
N THR A 49 -14.97 1.29 5.17
CA THR A 49 -15.88 2.43 5.05
C THR A 49 -15.32 3.53 5.93
N ASP A 50 -15.05 4.69 5.34
CA ASP A 50 -14.42 5.84 6.00
C ASP A 50 -13.12 5.46 6.75
N GLY A 51 -12.35 4.52 6.19
CA GLY A 51 -11.07 4.07 6.72
C GLY A 51 -11.17 3.04 7.86
N ALA A 52 -12.33 2.47 8.14
CA ALA A 52 -12.47 1.38 9.10
C ALA A 52 -13.30 0.22 8.53
N GLY A 53 -12.97 -0.99 8.96
CA GLY A 53 -13.69 -2.20 8.57
C GLY A 53 -13.55 -3.27 9.63
N GLU A 54 -14.50 -4.21 9.64
CA GLU A 54 -14.49 -5.34 10.55
C GLU A 54 -14.42 -6.63 9.75
N ALA A 55 -13.60 -7.56 10.21
CA ALA A 55 -13.55 -8.89 9.62
C ALA A 55 -13.25 -9.93 10.70
N GLY A 56 -14.14 -10.90 10.85
CA GLY A 56 -14.12 -11.83 11.99
C GLY A 56 -14.39 -11.12 13.31
N ASP A 57 -13.54 -11.31 14.30
CA ASP A 57 -13.60 -10.68 15.63
C ASP A 57 -12.68 -9.45 15.76
N ARG A 58 -12.13 -8.96 14.64
CA ARG A 58 -11.15 -7.88 14.60
C ARG A 58 -11.67 -6.64 13.90
N VAL A 59 -11.15 -5.51 14.35
CA VAL A 59 -11.31 -4.20 13.72
C VAL A 59 -10.01 -3.85 13.03
N TYR A 60 -10.12 -3.45 11.78
CA TYR A 60 -9.03 -2.94 10.96
C TYR A 60 -9.33 -1.48 10.64
N ARG A 61 -8.35 -0.59 10.80
CA ARG A 61 -8.54 0.82 10.46
C ARG A 61 -7.27 1.47 9.95
N PHE A 62 -7.44 2.48 9.13
CA PHE A 62 -6.37 3.41 8.80
C PHE A 62 -5.94 4.12 10.07
N THR A 63 -4.62 4.30 10.24
CA THR A 63 -4.10 5.04 11.38
C THR A 63 -4.64 6.48 11.34
N PRO A 64 -5.29 6.97 12.41
CA PRO A 64 -5.84 8.31 12.45
C PRO A 64 -4.78 9.38 12.14
N ASP A 65 -5.18 10.40 11.38
CA ASP A 65 -4.35 11.57 11.03
C ASP A 65 -3.04 11.24 10.28
N LYS A 66 -2.86 10.00 9.80
CA LYS A 66 -1.70 9.61 9.00
C LYS A 66 -2.08 9.55 7.52
N PRO A 67 -1.38 10.29 6.65
CA PRO A 67 -1.65 10.24 5.22
C PRO A 67 -1.20 8.90 4.63
N ILE A 68 -1.79 8.54 3.50
CA ILE A 68 -1.27 7.49 2.62
C ILE A 68 -0.05 8.06 1.89
N GLY A 69 1.06 7.34 1.92
CA GLY A 69 2.24 7.68 1.11
C GLY A 69 2.15 7.06 -0.26
N TYR A 70 2.69 7.74 -1.27
CA TYR A 70 2.79 7.23 -2.63
C TYR A 70 4.23 7.35 -3.12
N ALA A 71 4.80 6.25 -3.60
CA ALA A 71 6.15 6.20 -4.14
C ALA A 71 6.36 4.91 -4.95
N ASP A 72 7.25 4.94 -5.94
CA ASP A 72 7.72 3.72 -6.60
C ASP A 72 8.62 2.93 -5.64
N VAL A 73 8.06 1.94 -4.94
CA VAL A 73 8.80 1.09 -4.00
C VAL A 73 9.22 -0.23 -4.61
N THR A 74 8.59 -0.62 -5.73
CA THR A 74 8.88 -1.86 -6.45
C THR A 74 9.99 -1.70 -7.50
N GLY A 75 10.30 -0.47 -7.91
CA GLY A 75 11.27 -0.14 -8.97
C GLY A 75 10.69 -0.31 -10.38
N GLU A 76 9.37 -0.33 -10.52
CA GLU A 76 8.67 -0.57 -11.79
C GLU A 76 8.34 0.74 -12.54
N GLY A 77 8.71 1.89 -11.99
CA GLY A 77 8.47 3.21 -12.59
C GLY A 77 7.03 3.71 -12.45
N VAL A 78 6.23 3.03 -11.62
CA VAL A 78 4.88 3.43 -11.21
C VAL A 78 4.83 3.52 -9.69
N GLU A 79 3.97 4.40 -9.17
CA GLU A 79 3.83 4.53 -7.72
C GLU A 79 3.01 3.39 -7.13
N ASP A 80 3.37 3.04 -5.90
CA ASP A 80 2.66 2.14 -5.01
C ASP A 80 2.18 2.94 -3.78
N ALA A 81 1.13 2.48 -3.11
CA ALA A 81 0.62 3.07 -1.89
C ALA A 81 1.25 2.43 -0.64
N LEU A 82 1.63 3.27 0.33
CA LEU A 82 2.12 2.89 1.64
C LEU A 82 1.12 3.35 2.69
N ILE A 83 0.52 2.39 3.40
CA ILE A 83 -0.61 2.63 4.30
C ILE A 83 -0.27 2.13 5.70
N LEU A 84 -0.43 2.99 6.70
CA LEU A 84 -0.37 2.59 8.11
C LEU A 84 -1.74 2.06 8.55
N ILE A 85 -1.83 0.74 8.75
CA ILE A 85 -3.04 0.06 9.22
C ILE A 85 -2.88 -0.33 10.68
N GLU A 86 -3.92 -0.09 11.46
CA GLU A 86 -4.09 -0.57 12.82
C GLU A 86 -5.04 -1.77 12.83
N CYS A 87 -4.77 -2.75 13.68
CA CYS A 87 -5.66 -3.85 13.92
C CYS A 87 -5.65 -4.32 15.39
N GLY A 88 -6.84 -4.64 15.90
CA GLY A 88 -7.03 -5.16 17.25
C GLY A 88 -8.46 -5.66 17.49
N PRO A 89 -8.72 -6.25 18.66
CA PRO A 89 -10.08 -6.41 19.18
C PRO A 89 -10.78 -5.05 19.32
N ARG A 90 -12.11 -5.02 19.24
CA ARG A 90 -12.92 -3.77 19.29
C ARG A 90 -12.54 -2.82 20.43
N ASP A 91 -12.33 -3.37 21.63
CA ASP A 91 -12.17 -2.61 22.87
C ASP A 91 -10.77 -2.80 23.50
N ALA A 92 -9.73 -3.00 22.69
CA ALA A 92 -8.36 -3.24 23.16
C ALA A 92 -7.34 -2.35 22.44
N GLU A 93 -6.08 -2.45 22.82
CA GLU A 93 -4.98 -1.82 22.10
C GLU A 93 -4.79 -2.46 20.71
N TYR A 94 -4.44 -1.62 19.75
CA TYR A 94 -4.29 -2.02 18.35
C TYR A 94 -2.80 -2.13 18.02
N SER A 95 -2.40 -3.21 17.35
CA SER A 95 -1.11 -3.28 16.68
C SER A 95 -1.16 -2.45 15.41
N ARG A 96 -0.04 -1.82 15.03
CA ARG A 96 0.08 -1.03 13.81
C ARG A 96 1.15 -1.61 12.89
N ALA A 97 0.86 -1.64 11.59
CA ALA A 97 1.79 -2.06 10.57
C ALA A 97 1.80 -1.05 9.41
N LEU A 98 2.93 -0.96 8.72
CA LEU A 98 3.02 -0.32 7.42
C LEU A 98 2.89 -1.41 6.35
N ILE A 99 1.95 -1.25 5.43
CA ILE A 99 1.70 -2.17 4.33
C ILE A 99 1.91 -1.49 2.98
N GLY A 100 2.38 -2.26 2.00
CA GLY A 100 2.48 -1.83 0.62
C GLY A 100 1.29 -2.35 -0.18
N MET A 101 0.70 -1.46 -0.99
CA MET A 101 -0.44 -1.72 -1.86
C MET A 101 -0.14 -1.19 -3.26
N THR A 102 -0.77 -1.79 -4.26
CA THR A 102 -0.67 -1.38 -5.66
C THR A 102 -2.02 -1.65 -6.34
N THR A 103 -2.11 -1.49 -7.65
CA THR A 103 -3.28 -1.89 -8.45
C THR A 103 -2.97 -3.08 -9.36
N ASP A 104 -4.00 -3.80 -9.77
CA ASP A 104 -3.85 -4.83 -10.80
C ASP A 104 -3.40 -4.22 -12.15
N PRO A 105 -2.55 -4.91 -12.94
CA PRO A 105 -2.15 -4.43 -14.25
C PRO A 105 -3.35 -4.14 -15.16
N GLY A 106 -3.49 -2.88 -15.59
CA GLY A 106 -4.56 -2.44 -16.49
C GLY A 106 -5.93 -2.24 -15.81
N GLY A 107 -5.99 -2.27 -14.48
CA GLY A 107 -7.19 -2.03 -13.68
C GLY A 107 -6.97 -1.08 -12.51
N ALA A 108 -8.03 -0.86 -11.74
CA ALA A 108 -8.03 -0.07 -10.49
C ALA A 108 -8.26 -0.93 -9.24
N ALA A 109 -8.31 -2.25 -9.40
CA ALA A 109 -8.53 -3.16 -8.29
C ALA A 109 -7.30 -3.14 -7.36
N PRO A 110 -7.48 -2.87 -6.06
CA PRO A 110 -6.38 -2.91 -5.09
C PRO A 110 -5.73 -4.29 -5.01
N ARG A 111 -4.40 -4.30 -4.92
CA ARG A 111 -3.60 -5.51 -4.74
C ARG A 111 -2.56 -5.28 -3.65
N THR A 112 -2.41 -6.25 -2.76
CA THR A 112 -1.46 -6.19 -1.65
C THR A 112 -0.07 -6.60 -2.12
N LEU A 113 0.93 -5.73 -1.92
CA LEU A 113 2.34 -6.08 -2.09
C LEU A 113 2.89 -6.83 -0.87
N GLY A 114 2.39 -6.50 0.31
CA GLY A 114 2.71 -7.19 1.56
C GLY A 114 2.95 -6.25 2.73
N THR A 115 3.41 -6.80 3.84
CA THR A 115 3.81 -6.03 5.02
C THR A 115 5.20 -5.45 4.80
N VAL A 116 5.35 -4.13 4.95
CA VAL A 116 6.67 -3.48 5.02
C VAL A 116 7.25 -3.72 6.41
N VAL A 117 6.51 -3.34 7.46
CA VAL A 117 6.87 -3.63 8.84
C VAL A 117 5.63 -3.88 9.69
N SER A 118 5.71 -4.86 10.58
CA SER A 118 4.71 -5.14 11.61
C SER A 118 5.45 -5.55 12.88
N PRO A 119 5.68 -4.63 13.83
CA PRO A 119 6.33 -4.97 15.09
C PRO A 119 5.58 -6.10 15.83
N PRO A 120 6.30 -6.95 16.58
CA PRO A 120 5.69 -8.12 17.22
C PRO A 120 4.83 -7.78 18.44
N VAL A 121 4.93 -6.57 18.96
CA VAL A 121 4.23 -6.07 20.15
C VAL A 121 3.52 -4.77 19.81
N TRP A 122 2.35 -4.54 20.41
CA TRP A 122 1.54 -3.35 20.14
C TRP A 122 2.17 -2.04 20.63
N THR A 123 3.10 -2.12 21.58
CA THR A 123 3.81 -0.96 22.14
C THR A 123 4.87 -0.42 21.20
N GLN A 124 5.28 -1.19 20.18
CA GLN A 124 6.13 -0.72 19.10
C GLN A 124 5.27 -0.36 17.89
N VAL A 125 5.27 0.91 17.50
CA VAL A 125 4.39 1.42 16.45
C VAL A 125 5.20 2.11 15.35
N PRO A 126 5.02 1.73 14.08
CA PRO A 126 5.51 2.57 12.98
C PRO A 126 4.69 3.87 12.96
N GLU A 127 5.36 5.02 13.05
CA GLU A 127 4.68 6.33 13.10
C GLU A 127 4.87 7.16 11.83
N GLU A 128 6.04 7.04 11.22
CA GLU A 128 6.46 7.83 10.07
C GLU A 128 7.31 6.98 9.14
N PHE A 129 7.31 7.31 7.86
CA PHE A 129 8.19 6.68 6.89
C PHE A 129 8.62 7.68 5.82
N GLN A 130 9.76 7.38 5.20
CA GLN A 130 10.29 8.11 4.05
C GLN A 130 10.75 7.11 3.00
N VAL A 131 10.56 7.45 1.73
CA VAL A 131 11.03 6.63 0.60
C VAL A 131 12.16 7.35 -0.12
N PHE A 132 13.28 6.67 -0.35
CA PHE A 132 14.42 7.20 -1.08
C PHE A 132 15.09 6.08 -1.90
N HIS A 133 15.21 6.26 -3.22
CA HIS A 133 15.76 5.25 -4.12
C HIS A 133 15.18 3.83 -3.90
N HIS A 134 13.84 3.75 -3.80
CA HIS A 134 13.08 2.51 -3.55
C HIS A 134 13.30 1.87 -2.16
N ASP A 135 14.08 2.51 -1.29
CA ASP A 135 14.22 2.11 0.12
C ASP A 135 13.22 2.85 0.98
N ILE A 136 12.64 2.14 1.93
CA ILE A 136 11.66 2.66 2.87
C ILE A 136 12.32 2.71 4.23
N ALA A 137 12.58 3.92 4.74
CA ALA A 137 13.00 4.15 6.11
C ALA A 137 11.74 4.36 6.96
N VAL A 138 11.56 3.57 8.03
CA VAL A 138 10.39 3.62 8.91
C VAL A 138 10.83 3.95 10.32
N TRP A 139 10.30 5.03 10.90
CA TRP A 139 10.48 5.36 12.31
C TRP A 139 9.51 4.56 13.17
N ILE A 140 10.06 3.79 14.10
CA ILE A 140 9.32 2.98 15.07
C ILE A 140 9.48 3.63 16.44
N ASN A 141 8.35 3.93 17.07
CA ASN A 141 8.30 4.42 18.44
C ASN A 141 7.98 3.25 19.39
N ASP A 142 8.70 3.13 20.49
CA ASP A 142 8.48 2.14 21.54
C ASP A 142 7.92 2.82 22.78
N PHE A 143 6.61 2.64 23.01
CA PHE A 143 5.91 3.22 24.14
C PHE A 143 6.33 2.65 25.51
N ASP A 144 6.90 1.45 25.56
CA ASP A 144 7.38 0.86 26.82
C ASP A 144 8.67 1.55 27.31
N THR A 145 9.54 1.93 26.38
CA THR A 145 10.85 2.50 26.69
C THR A 145 10.93 4.01 26.47
N GLY A 146 9.97 4.59 25.75
CA GLY A 146 9.98 5.98 25.30
C GLY A 146 11.12 6.29 24.32
N GLN A 147 11.72 5.26 23.72
CA GLN A 147 12.74 5.38 22.69
C GLN A 147 12.12 5.15 21.31
N GLY A 148 12.86 5.53 20.27
CA GLY A 148 12.52 5.12 18.91
C GLY A 148 13.76 4.80 18.10
N HIS A 149 13.55 4.06 17.02
CA HIS A 149 14.59 3.66 16.09
C HIS A 149 14.07 3.66 14.67
N THR A 150 14.97 3.75 13.70
CA THR A 150 14.64 3.63 12.28
C THR A 150 14.95 2.23 11.79
N GLU A 151 14.05 1.65 11.02
CA GLU A 151 14.28 0.43 10.26
C GLU A 151 14.22 0.69 8.76
N HIS A 152 15.06 0.01 7.99
CA HIS A 152 15.13 0.17 6.54
C HIS A 152 14.65 -1.09 5.81
N TYR A 153 13.81 -0.89 4.81
CA TYR A 153 13.20 -1.95 4.01
C TYR A 153 13.38 -1.70 2.51
N ARG A 154 13.42 -2.78 1.72
CA ARG A 154 13.45 -2.74 0.25
C ARG A 154 12.55 -3.83 -0.32
N TRP A 155 11.92 -3.57 -1.46
CA TRP A 155 11.22 -4.60 -2.23
C TRP A 155 12.22 -5.61 -2.83
N ALA A 156 12.03 -6.90 -2.51
CA ALA A 156 12.77 -8.00 -3.11
C ALA A 156 11.89 -8.71 -4.14
N SER A 157 12.07 -8.38 -5.42
CA SER A 157 11.28 -8.94 -6.53
C SER A 157 11.33 -10.47 -6.61
N SER A 158 12.45 -11.10 -6.22
CA SER A 158 12.61 -12.55 -6.17
C SER A 158 11.73 -13.24 -5.13
N ALA A 159 11.43 -12.55 -4.03
CA ALA A 159 10.58 -13.06 -2.95
C ALA A 159 9.14 -12.50 -3.02
N GLN A 160 8.92 -11.49 -3.85
CA GLN A 160 7.69 -10.70 -3.88
C GLN A 160 7.30 -10.21 -2.47
N ALA A 161 8.28 -9.65 -1.75
CA ALA A 161 8.11 -9.18 -0.38
C ALA A 161 9.05 -8.01 -0.07
N PHE A 162 8.68 -7.21 0.93
CA PHE A 162 9.59 -6.25 1.55
C PHE A 162 10.54 -6.98 2.50
N VAL A 163 11.84 -6.68 2.38
CA VAL A 163 12.88 -7.25 3.23
C VAL A 163 13.60 -6.13 3.96
N ARG A 164 13.93 -6.37 5.23
CA ARG A 164 14.75 -5.47 6.04
C ARG A 164 16.20 -5.48 5.53
N ILE A 165 16.81 -4.32 5.33
CA ILE A 165 18.14 -4.16 4.68
C ILE A 165 19.21 -3.54 5.57
N ASP A 166 18.86 -2.99 6.73
CA ASP A 166 19.83 -2.42 7.67
C ASP A 166 20.52 -3.48 8.55
N GLY A 167 20.08 -4.74 8.48
CA GLY A 167 20.71 -5.86 9.19
C GLY A 167 20.51 -5.78 10.70
N GLN A 168 20.59 -6.94 11.37
CA GLN A 168 20.65 -7.00 12.83
C GLN A 168 22.01 -6.55 13.37
#